data_AF-A0A7U9NJK0-F1
#
_entry.id   AF-A0A7U9NJK0-F1
#
_cell.length_a   1.000
_cell.length_b   1.000
_cell.length_c   1.000
_cell.angle_alpha   90.00
_cell.angle_beta   90.00
_cell.angle_gamma   90.00
#
_symmetry.space_group_name_H-M   'P 1'
#
loop_
_entity.id
_entity.type
_entity.pdbx_description
1 polymer ?
#
loop_
_entity_poly.entity_id
_entity_poly.type
_entity_poly.pdbx_seq_one_letter_code
_entity_poly.pdbx_strand_id
1 'polypeptide(L)'
;MNSFFAMMSRMKYIDRWALMRNSRNENLSEHSLEVSMIAHALAVIGNSSLGKKLDTGKAAVLGLYHDATEIITGDMPTPVKYYNKEIRNTYKAIERRASETLLGMLPEKMQDSYREIFEKQEEDAYLWKLVKAADKLSAYIKCVEEEQTGNLEFVKAKEQTLIHIRQMEIPEADLFLEYFMDAYGKNLDELTGGEP
;
A
#
# COMPACT_ATOMS: atom_id res chain seq x y z
N MET A 1 2.60 28.45 10.22
CA MET A 1 3.74 27.70 9.62
C MET A 1 3.17 26.41 9.06
N ASN A 2 3.40 26.11 7.78
CA ASN A 2 2.87 24.90 7.14
C ASN A 2 3.93 23.81 7.20
N SER A 3 3.65 22.71 7.90
CA SER A 3 4.62 21.64 8.18
C SER A 3 4.31 20.33 7.48
N PHE A 4 3.29 20.27 6.62
CA PHE A 4 2.80 19.04 6.01
C PHE A 4 3.92 18.21 5.36
N PHE A 5 4.68 18.80 4.42
CA PHE A 5 5.74 18.05 3.72
C PHE A 5 6.94 17.69 4.60
N ALA A 6 7.22 18.50 5.64
CA ALA A 6 8.22 18.14 6.65
C ALA A 6 7.74 16.93 7.48
N MET A 7 6.43 16.85 7.77
CA MET A 7 5.81 15.70 8.41
C MET A 7 5.83 14.47 7.49
N MET A 8 5.39 14.59 6.23
CA MET A 8 5.45 13.51 5.22
C MET A 8 6.86 12.94 5.05
N SER A 9 7.87 13.82 5.08
CA SER A 9 9.28 13.39 5.01
C SER A 9 9.69 12.48 6.17
N ARG A 10 8.91 12.34 7.24
CA ARG A 10 9.19 11.43 8.35
C ARG A 10 8.72 9.99 8.12
N MET A 11 7.96 9.70 7.07
CA MET A 11 7.57 8.32 6.70
C MET A 11 8.78 7.39 6.58
N LYS A 12 9.92 7.90 6.09
CA LYS A 12 11.19 7.15 5.99
C LYS A 12 11.77 6.65 7.33
N TYR A 13 11.22 7.10 8.46
CA TYR A 13 11.65 6.68 9.80
C TYR A 13 10.68 5.68 10.44
N ILE A 14 9.60 5.30 9.75
CA ILE A 14 8.63 4.32 10.24
C ILE A 14 8.90 3.02 9.48
N ASP A 15 9.53 2.07 10.17
CA ASP A 15 9.79 0.74 9.64
C ASP A 15 8.51 -0.10 9.67
N ARG A 16 8.31 -0.90 8.62
CA ARG A 16 7.29 -1.94 8.54
C ARG A 16 7.88 -3.28 8.95
N TRP A 17 7.02 -4.23 9.27
CA TRP A 17 7.43 -5.59 9.66
C TRP A 17 8.37 -5.63 10.88
N ALA A 18 8.24 -4.64 11.78
CA ALA A 18 9.14 -4.47 12.93
C ALA A 18 9.13 -5.63 13.94
N LEU A 19 8.16 -6.54 13.84
CA LEU A 19 8.03 -7.74 14.66
C LEU A 19 8.58 -9.02 14.00
N MET A 20 9.15 -8.90 12.79
CA MET A 20 9.74 -10.01 12.05
C MET A 20 11.22 -9.72 11.77
N ARG A 21 12.05 -10.76 11.63
CA ARG A 21 13.43 -10.57 11.19
C ARG A 21 13.42 -10.32 9.69
N ASN A 22 13.90 -9.16 9.24
CA ASN A 22 13.95 -8.80 7.84
C ASN A 22 15.37 -9.00 7.28
N SER A 23 15.48 -9.51 6.06
CA SER A 23 16.74 -9.56 5.31
C SER A 23 17.11 -8.17 4.81
N ARG A 24 16.11 -7.37 4.43
CA ARG A 24 16.21 -5.93 4.15
C ARG A 24 15.03 -5.22 4.79
N ASN A 25 15.28 -4.20 5.62
CA ASN A 25 14.19 -3.42 6.20
C ASN A 25 13.42 -2.65 5.13
N GLU A 26 12.11 -2.51 5.33
CA GLU A 26 11.19 -1.71 4.52
C GLU A 26 10.63 -0.59 5.40
N ASN A 27 10.54 0.63 4.87
CA ASN A 27 9.87 1.75 5.55
C ASN A 27 8.62 2.23 4.79
N LEU A 28 7.80 3.04 5.43
CA LEU A 28 6.55 3.55 4.84
C LEU A 28 6.75 4.33 3.54
N SER A 29 7.87 5.02 3.34
CA SER A 29 8.12 5.74 2.09
C SER A 29 8.35 4.79 0.91
N GLU A 30 9.11 3.71 1.12
CA GLU A 30 9.35 2.68 0.10
C GLU A 30 8.05 1.96 -0.24
N HIS A 31 7.33 1.50 0.79
CA HIS A 31 6.05 0.82 0.64
C HIS A 31 5.01 1.69 -0.07
N SER A 32 4.86 2.96 0.32
CA SER A 32 3.86 3.85 -0.30
C SER A 32 4.16 4.14 -1.77
N LEU A 33 5.44 4.18 -2.16
CA LEU A 33 5.82 4.31 -3.56
C LEU A 33 5.44 3.06 -4.35
N GLU A 34 5.74 1.87 -3.82
CA GLU A 34 5.38 0.61 -4.46
C GLU A 34 3.85 0.45 -4.59
N VAL A 35 3.10 0.74 -3.53
CA VAL A 35 1.62 0.74 -3.56
C VAL A 35 1.08 1.73 -4.58
N SER A 36 1.67 2.92 -4.71
CA SER A 36 1.30 3.90 -5.73
C SER A 36 1.50 3.35 -7.16
N MET A 37 2.65 2.72 -7.43
CA MET A 37 2.96 2.11 -8.73
C MET A 37 2.00 0.95 -9.05
N ILE A 38 1.75 0.07 -8.07
CA ILE A 38 0.85 -1.06 -8.25
C ILE A 38 -0.60 -0.58 -8.41
N ALA A 39 -1.08 0.38 -7.61
CA ALA A 39 -2.44 0.91 -7.73
C ALA A 39 -2.68 1.55 -9.11
N HIS A 40 -1.69 2.29 -9.61
CA HIS A 40 -1.70 2.79 -10.99
C HIS A 40 -1.79 1.64 -12.00
N ALA A 41 -0.94 0.61 -11.88
CA ALA A 41 -0.94 -0.55 -12.77
C ALA A 41 -2.28 -1.30 -12.75
N LEU A 42 -2.88 -1.51 -11.58
CA LEU A 42 -4.20 -2.11 -11.45
C LEU A 42 -5.26 -1.29 -12.17
N ALA A 43 -5.26 0.05 -12.02
CA ALA A 43 -6.20 0.90 -12.74
C ALA A 43 -5.98 0.83 -14.27
N VAL A 44 -4.72 0.74 -14.72
CA VAL A 44 -4.38 0.52 -16.14
C VAL A 44 -4.92 -0.83 -16.62
N ILE A 45 -4.69 -1.93 -15.90
CA ILE A 45 -5.24 -3.26 -16.21
C ILE A 45 -6.77 -3.21 -16.30
N GLY A 46 -7.41 -2.53 -15.35
CA GLY A 46 -8.86 -2.33 -15.36
C GLY A 46 -9.35 -1.68 -16.65
N ASN A 47 -8.63 -0.66 -17.13
CA ASN A 47 -8.96 0.05 -18.36
C ASN A 47 -8.61 -0.74 -19.63
N SER A 48 -7.44 -1.38 -19.68
CA SER A 48 -6.90 -2.03 -20.89
C SER A 48 -7.45 -3.45 -21.11
N SER A 49 -7.73 -4.18 -20.05
CA SER A 49 -8.07 -5.61 -20.11
C SER A 49 -9.49 -5.92 -19.65
N LEU A 50 -10.10 -5.04 -18.85
CA LEU A 50 -11.44 -5.25 -18.27
C LEU A 50 -12.49 -4.23 -18.72
N GLY A 51 -12.13 -3.32 -19.63
CA GLY A 51 -13.05 -2.34 -20.23
C GLY A 51 -13.58 -1.28 -19.26
N LYS A 52 -12.89 -1.05 -18.14
CA LYS A 52 -13.26 -0.02 -17.15
C LYS A 52 -12.84 1.38 -17.61
N LYS A 53 -13.29 2.39 -16.87
CA LYS A 53 -12.95 3.81 -17.06
C LYS A 53 -12.54 4.42 -15.73
N LEU A 54 -11.35 4.04 -15.28
CA LEU A 54 -10.76 4.43 -14.01
C LEU A 54 -9.75 5.56 -14.23
N ASP A 55 -9.70 6.51 -13.30
CA ASP A 55 -8.65 7.52 -13.26
C ASP A 55 -7.37 6.89 -12.67
N THR A 56 -6.40 6.60 -13.54
CA THR A 56 -5.13 5.97 -13.15
C THR A 56 -4.24 6.92 -12.36
N GLY A 57 -4.32 8.23 -12.64
CA GLY A 57 -3.58 9.26 -11.91
C GLY A 57 -4.10 9.39 -10.48
N LYS A 58 -5.42 9.43 -10.32
CA LYS A 58 -6.05 9.43 -8.99
C LYS A 58 -5.72 8.15 -8.22
N ALA A 59 -5.76 6.98 -8.86
CA ALA A 59 -5.33 5.72 -8.22
C ALA A 59 -3.90 5.78 -7.67
N ALA A 60 -2.96 6.33 -8.43
CA ALA A 60 -1.57 6.50 -8.02
C ALA A 60 -1.45 7.44 -6.81
N VAL A 61 -2.14 8.58 -6.83
CA VAL A 61 -2.12 9.57 -5.73
C VAL A 61 -2.74 9.00 -4.45
N LEU A 62 -3.86 8.27 -4.56
CA LEU A 62 -4.46 7.61 -3.41
C LEU A 62 -3.51 6.56 -2.81
N GLY A 63 -2.84 5.77 -3.65
CA GLY A 63 -1.83 4.81 -3.20
C GLY A 63 -0.62 5.48 -2.53
N LEU A 64 -0.17 6.63 -3.05
CA LEU A 64 0.97 7.36 -2.50
C LEU A 64 0.77 7.84 -1.05
N TYR A 65 -0.47 8.17 -0.69
CA TYR A 65 -0.80 8.75 0.62
C TYR A 65 -1.60 7.79 1.53
N HIS A 66 -1.84 6.55 1.11
CA HIS A 66 -2.79 5.66 1.78
C HIS A 66 -2.47 5.40 3.26
N ASP A 67 -1.18 5.31 3.60
CA ASP A 67 -0.66 5.10 4.96
C ASP A 67 -0.03 6.38 5.56
N ALA A 68 -0.28 7.57 4.99
CA ALA A 68 0.34 8.81 5.47
C ALA A 68 -0.03 9.15 6.93
N THR A 69 -1.20 8.71 7.40
CA THR A 69 -1.64 8.86 8.79
C THR A 69 -0.79 8.06 9.78
N GLU A 70 -0.06 7.05 9.32
CA GLU A 70 0.81 6.21 10.14
C GLU A 70 2.06 6.93 10.65
N ILE A 71 2.39 8.11 10.11
CA ILE A 71 3.37 9.00 10.74
C ILE A 71 2.95 9.42 12.16
N ILE A 72 1.65 9.54 12.40
CA ILE A 72 1.09 9.96 13.69
C ILE A 72 0.78 8.74 14.56
N THR A 73 0.21 7.68 13.96
CA THR A 73 -0.25 6.50 14.70
C THR A 73 0.84 5.46 14.94
N GLY A 74 1.94 5.51 14.17
CA GLY A 74 2.90 4.43 14.01
C GLY A 74 2.35 3.32 13.10
N ASP A 75 3.25 2.56 12.46
CA ASP A 75 2.88 1.31 11.81
C ASP A 75 2.38 0.34 12.89
N MET A 76 1.13 -0.09 12.75
CA MET A 76 0.48 -0.96 13.71
C MET A 76 0.17 -2.30 13.03
N PRO A 77 0.69 -3.43 13.54
CA PRO A 77 0.45 -4.73 12.94
C PRO A 77 -1.05 -5.03 12.78
N THR A 78 -1.41 -5.61 11.64
CA THR A 78 -2.81 -5.98 11.31
C THR A 78 -3.53 -6.73 12.44
N PRO A 79 -2.92 -7.72 13.14
CA PRO A 79 -3.59 -8.42 14.25
C PRO A 79 -4.02 -7.48 15.40
N VAL A 80 -3.28 -6.40 15.63
CA VAL A 80 -3.61 -5.41 16.68
C VAL A 80 -4.77 -4.51 16.21
N LYS A 81 -4.73 -4.01 14.96
CA LYS A 81 -5.80 -3.15 14.40
C LYS A 81 -7.19 -3.82 14.41
N TYR A 82 -7.24 -5.14 14.29
CA TYR A 82 -8.49 -5.91 14.17
C TYR A 82 -8.80 -6.84 15.35
N TYR A 83 -8.13 -6.68 16.49
CA TYR A 83 -8.28 -7.57 17.65
C TYR A 83 -9.73 -7.68 18.15
N ASN A 84 -10.45 -6.56 18.25
CA ASN A 84 -11.89 -6.56 18.54
C ASN A 84 -12.60 -5.31 17.97
N LYS A 85 -13.93 -5.29 18.05
CA LYS A 85 -14.77 -4.19 17.51
C LYS A 85 -14.48 -2.84 18.17
N GLU A 86 -14.21 -2.83 19.47
CA GLU A 86 -13.91 -1.61 20.23
C GLU A 86 -12.60 -0.99 19.75
N ILE A 87 -11.51 -1.77 19.74
CA ILE A 87 -10.19 -1.34 19.25
C ILE A 87 -10.28 -0.87 17.81
N ARG A 88 -11.01 -1.59 16.95
CA ARG A 88 -11.20 -1.19 15.56
C ARG A 88 -11.89 0.17 15.43
N ASN A 89 -12.92 0.44 16.24
CA ASN A 89 -13.62 1.73 16.22
C ASN A 89 -12.74 2.86 16.76
N THR A 90 -11.99 2.60 17.84
CA THR A 90 -11.01 3.53 18.39
C THR A 90 -9.94 3.85 17.35
N TYR A 91 -9.42 2.84 16.65
CA TYR A 91 -8.40 3.05 15.63
C TYR A 91 -8.90 3.93 14.48
N LYS A 92 -10.13 3.69 13.99
CA LYS A 92 -10.75 4.58 13.00
C LYS A 92 -10.88 6.03 13.47
N ALA A 93 -11.20 6.24 14.75
CA ALA A 93 -11.26 7.60 15.31
C ALA A 93 -9.87 8.26 15.39
N ILE A 94 -8.84 7.47 15.69
CA ILE A 94 -7.45 7.94 15.69
C ILE A 94 -7.01 8.27 14.27
N GLU A 95 -7.23 7.40 13.28
CA GLU A 95 -6.92 7.65 11.87
C GLU A 95 -7.60 8.94 11.37
N ARG A 96 -8.89 9.13 11.69
CA ARG A 96 -9.61 10.35 11.33
C ARG A 96 -8.95 11.60 11.90
N ARG A 97 -8.58 11.58 13.18
CA ARG A 97 -7.89 12.72 13.83
C ARG A 97 -6.51 12.95 13.22
N ALA A 98 -5.79 11.89 12.85
CA ALA A 98 -4.52 11.98 12.16
C ALA A 98 -4.68 12.64 10.79
N SER A 99 -5.68 12.24 10.00
CA SER A 99 -6.04 12.89 8.73
C SER A 99 -6.36 14.37 8.90
N GLU A 100 -7.23 14.73 9.85
CA GLU A 100 -7.58 16.12 10.15
C GLU A 100 -6.35 16.94 10.57
N THR A 101 -5.45 16.34 11.36
CA THR A 101 -4.19 16.96 11.79
C THR A 101 -3.26 17.21 10.60
N LEU A 102 -3.09 16.24 9.70
CA LEU A 102 -2.27 16.38 8.50
C LEU A 102 -2.84 17.44 7.56
N LEU A 103 -4.14 17.44 7.30
CA LEU A 103 -4.82 18.47 6.50
C LEU A 103 -4.60 19.87 7.10
N GLY A 104 -4.70 20.03 8.42
CA GLY A 104 -4.46 21.29 9.11
C GLY A 104 -3.01 21.81 9.02
N MET A 105 -2.05 20.98 8.60
CA MET A 105 -0.66 21.41 8.36
C MET A 105 -0.41 22.01 6.98
N LEU A 106 -1.40 21.93 6.08
CA LEU A 106 -1.36 22.55 4.76
C LEU A 106 -1.86 23.99 4.80
N PRO A 107 -1.41 24.86 3.87
CA PRO A 107 -2.06 26.15 3.62
C PRO A 107 -3.55 25.93 3.32
N GLU A 108 -4.42 26.78 3.86
CA GLU A 108 -5.88 26.68 3.69
C GLU A 108 -6.32 26.46 2.23
N LYS A 109 -5.73 27.21 1.30
CA LYS A 109 -5.97 27.10 -0.16
C LYS A 109 -5.63 25.74 -0.79
N MET A 110 -4.88 24.88 -0.11
CA MET A 110 -4.51 23.54 -0.58
C MET A 110 -5.33 22.44 0.08
N GLN A 111 -6.01 22.73 1.20
CA GLN A 111 -6.63 21.70 2.02
C GLN A 111 -7.69 20.90 1.25
N ASP A 112 -8.49 21.57 0.43
CA ASP A 112 -9.54 20.90 -0.35
C ASP A 112 -8.96 19.92 -1.38
N SER A 113 -7.84 20.25 -2.03
CA SER A 113 -7.17 19.35 -2.98
C SER A 113 -6.60 18.09 -2.32
N TYR A 114 -6.27 18.15 -1.03
CA TYR A 114 -5.78 17.00 -0.27
C TYR A 114 -6.90 16.28 0.49
N ARG A 115 -8.03 16.94 0.74
CA ARG A 115 -9.14 16.37 1.50
C ARG A 115 -9.62 15.06 0.89
N GLU A 116 -9.77 15.02 -0.43
CA GLU A 116 -10.22 13.83 -1.17
C GLU A 116 -9.25 12.64 -1.05
N ILE A 117 -7.98 12.90 -0.72
CA ILE A 117 -6.96 11.88 -0.48
C ILE A 117 -7.13 11.25 0.91
N PHE A 118 -7.47 12.07 1.92
CA PHE A 118 -7.58 11.63 3.31
C PHE A 118 -9.00 11.25 3.74
N GLU A 119 -10.03 11.69 2.99
CA GLU A 119 -11.44 11.42 3.21
C GLU A 119 -11.99 10.61 2.03
N LYS A 120 -12.34 9.34 2.28
CA LYS A 120 -12.82 8.44 1.21
C LYS A 120 -14.18 8.91 0.68
N GLN A 121 -14.20 9.26 -0.60
CA GLN A 121 -15.44 9.58 -1.31
C GLN A 121 -16.07 8.32 -1.92
N GLU A 122 -17.39 8.32 -2.08
CA GLU A 122 -18.13 7.18 -2.65
C GLU A 122 -17.77 6.95 -4.13
N GLU A 123 -17.56 8.02 -4.89
CA GLU A 123 -17.13 7.96 -6.29
C GLU A 123 -15.77 7.24 -6.49
N ASP A 124 -14.89 7.33 -5.50
CA ASP A 124 -13.57 6.68 -5.51
C ASP A 124 -13.58 5.29 -4.88
N ALA A 125 -14.75 4.77 -4.49
CA ALA A 125 -14.84 3.51 -3.75
C ALA A 125 -14.13 2.35 -4.48
N TYR A 126 -14.19 2.33 -5.82
CA TYR A 126 -13.48 1.33 -6.61
C TYR A 126 -11.96 1.55 -6.62
N LEU A 127 -11.49 2.80 -6.74
CA LEU A 127 -10.06 3.12 -6.66
C LEU A 127 -9.48 2.71 -5.30
N TRP A 128 -10.22 2.95 -4.21
CA TRP A 128 -9.83 2.49 -2.88
C TRP A 128 -9.79 0.97 -2.73
N LYS A 129 -10.60 0.22 -3.49
CA LYS A 129 -10.47 -1.24 -3.59
C LYS A 129 -9.16 -1.63 -4.28
N LEU A 130 -8.79 -0.93 -5.35
CA LEU A 130 -7.51 -1.16 -6.04
C LEU A 130 -6.31 -0.80 -5.16
N VAL A 131 -6.34 0.32 -4.44
CA VAL A 131 -5.29 0.69 -3.48
C VAL A 131 -5.14 -0.38 -2.39
N LYS A 132 -6.25 -0.92 -1.89
CA LYS A 132 -6.20 -2.03 -0.91
C LYS A 132 -5.59 -3.30 -1.51
N ALA A 133 -5.88 -3.61 -2.78
CA ALA A 133 -5.24 -4.74 -3.46
C ALA A 133 -3.74 -4.49 -3.66
N ALA A 134 -3.37 -3.27 -4.04
CA ALA A 134 -1.98 -2.84 -4.20
C ALA A 134 -1.18 -2.97 -2.90
N ASP A 135 -1.72 -2.53 -1.75
CA ASP A 135 -1.11 -2.74 -0.42
C ASP A 135 -0.85 -4.23 -0.15
N LYS A 136 -1.83 -5.10 -0.44
CA LYS A 136 -1.68 -6.54 -0.23
C LYS A 136 -0.70 -7.19 -1.21
N LEU A 137 -0.67 -6.74 -2.45
CA LEU A 137 0.31 -7.19 -3.45
C LEU A 137 1.73 -6.78 -3.07
N SER A 138 1.96 -5.54 -2.64
CA SER A 138 3.26 -5.09 -2.10
C SER A 138 3.68 -5.95 -0.90
N ALA A 139 2.77 -6.20 0.05
CA ALA A 139 3.06 -7.10 1.17
C ALA A 139 3.39 -8.53 0.73
N TYR A 140 2.73 -9.04 -0.31
CA TYR A 140 3.01 -10.37 -0.87
C TYR A 140 4.38 -10.42 -1.56
N ILE A 141 4.72 -9.40 -2.36
CA ILE A 141 6.03 -9.24 -3.00
C ILE A 141 7.13 -9.24 -1.94
N LYS A 142 6.98 -8.44 -0.88
CA LYS A 142 7.91 -8.42 0.26
C LYS A 142 8.12 -9.81 0.87
N CYS A 143 7.04 -10.60 1.03
CA CYS A 143 7.15 -11.96 1.54
C CYS A 143 7.89 -12.91 0.58
N VAL A 144 7.69 -12.75 -0.74
CA VAL A 144 8.38 -13.53 -1.78
C VAL A 144 9.88 -13.23 -1.77
N GLU A 145 10.25 -11.95 -1.71
CA GLU A 145 11.66 -11.52 -1.64
C GLU A 145 12.37 -12.04 -0.38
N GLU A 146 11.72 -11.97 0.78
CA GLU A 146 12.26 -12.51 2.03
C GLU A 146 12.43 -14.05 1.96
N GLU A 147 11.45 -14.78 1.43
CA GLU A 147 11.60 -16.24 1.28
C GLU A 147 12.78 -16.60 0.37
N GLN A 148 13.03 -15.82 -0.68
CA GLN A 148 14.12 -16.05 -1.63
C GLN A 148 15.51 -15.82 -1.03
N THR A 149 15.63 -15.00 0.01
CA THR A 149 16.87 -14.89 0.79
C THR A 149 17.05 -16.05 1.79
N GLY A 150 16.11 -17.00 1.82
CA GLY A 150 16.07 -18.12 2.77
C GLY A 150 15.37 -17.79 4.08
N ASN A 151 14.65 -16.66 4.17
CA ASN A 151 13.94 -16.27 5.39
C ASN A 151 12.60 -16.99 5.53
N LEU A 152 12.61 -18.12 6.24
CA LEU A 152 11.41 -18.95 6.45
C LEU A 152 10.34 -18.30 7.36
N GLU A 153 10.65 -17.19 8.04
CA GLU A 153 9.68 -16.48 8.90
C GLU A 153 8.49 -15.93 8.09
N PHE A 154 8.73 -15.60 6.82
CA PHE A 154 7.73 -15.00 5.92
C PHE A 154 6.86 -16.02 5.16
N VAL A 155 7.17 -17.32 5.21
CA VAL A 155 6.43 -18.35 4.43
C VAL A 155 4.94 -18.36 4.75
N LYS A 156 4.57 -18.33 6.03
CA LYS A 156 3.15 -18.28 6.44
C LYS A 156 2.47 -16.97 6.07
N ALA A 157 3.19 -15.85 6.20
CA ALA A 157 2.68 -14.53 5.83
C ALA A 157 2.44 -14.45 4.32
N LYS A 158 3.32 -15.02 3.51
CA LYS A 158 3.19 -15.15 2.05
C LYS A 158 1.91 -15.90 1.68
N GLU A 159 1.72 -17.11 2.24
CA GLU A 159 0.54 -17.95 1.98
C GLU A 159 -0.76 -17.24 2.36
N GLN A 160 -0.82 -16.67 3.57
CA GLN A 160 -2.00 -15.95 4.05
C GLN A 160 -2.30 -14.70 3.22
N THR A 161 -1.27 -13.96 2.82
CA THR A 161 -1.44 -12.76 2.00
C THR A 161 -1.95 -13.11 0.61
N LEU A 162 -1.45 -14.18 -0.01
CA LEU A 162 -1.97 -14.66 -1.30
C LEU A 162 -3.44 -15.08 -1.20
N ILE A 163 -3.81 -15.84 -0.16
CA ILE A 163 -5.21 -16.22 0.10
C ILE A 163 -6.08 -14.96 0.22
N HIS A 164 -5.63 -13.95 0.99
CA HIS A 164 -6.38 -12.70 1.13
C HIS A 164 -6.54 -11.96 -0.20
N ILE A 165 -5.50 -11.89 -1.04
CA ILE A 165 -5.59 -11.26 -2.37
C ILE A 165 -6.66 -11.95 -3.21
N ARG A 166 -6.65 -13.29 -3.27
CA ARG A 166 -7.65 -14.05 -4.06
C ARG A 166 -9.07 -13.90 -3.50
N GLN A 167 -9.23 -13.84 -2.17
CA GLN A 167 -10.53 -13.62 -1.52
C GLN A 167 -11.10 -12.21 -1.72
N MET A 168 -10.29 -11.24 -2.15
CA MET A 168 -10.80 -9.90 -2.45
C MET A 168 -11.64 -9.84 -3.73
N GLU A 169 -11.53 -10.85 -4.60
CA GLU A 169 -12.26 -10.96 -5.87
C GLU A 169 -12.10 -9.70 -6.74
N ILE A 170 -10.85 -9.25 -6.87
CA ILE A 170 -10.46 -8.10 -7.71
C ILE A 170 -9.72 -8.64 -8.94
N PRO A 171 -10.37 -8.66 -10.13
CA PRO A 171 -9.77 -9.26 -11.32
C PRO A 171 -8.46 -8.59 -11.76
N GLU A 172 -8.31 -7.29 -11.52
CA GLU A 172 -7.06 -6.57 -11.75
C GLU A 172 -5.89 -7.16 -10.96
N ALA A 173 -6.13 -7.56 -9.71
CA ALA A 173 -5.10 -8.14 -8.85
C ALA A 173 -4.74 -9.55 -9.33
N ASP A 174 -5.72 -10.33 -9.78
CA ASP A 174 -5.49 -11.65 -10.35
C ASP A 174 -4.64 -11.57 -11.63
N LEU A 175 -4.95 -10.61 -12.52
CA LEU A 175 -4.17 -10.35 -13.72
C LEU A 175 -2.78 -9.80 -13.41
N PHE A 176 -2.63 -8.96 -12.39
CA PHE A 176 -1.31 -8.51 -11.95
C PHE A 176 -0.46 -9.69 -11.49
N LEU A 177 -1.05 -10.62 -10.73
CA LEU A 177 -0.35 -11.83 -10.29
C LEU A 177 0.10 -12.66 -11.49
N GLU A 178 -0.77 -12.84 -12.49
CA GLU A 178 -0.47 -13.57 -13.73
C GLU A 178 0.62 -12.91 -14.57
N TYR A 179 0.58 -11.58 -14.73
CA TYR A 179 1.50 -10.87 -15.61
C TYR A 179 2.89 -10.66 -15.03
N PHE A 180 3.00 -10.48 -13.71
CA PHE A 180 4.23 -9.94 -13.12
C PHE A 180 4.87 -10.81 -12.05
N MET A 181 4.15 -11.72 -11.39
CA MET A 181 4.73 -12.43 -10.23
C MET A 181 5.88 -13.35 -10.57
N ASP A 182 5.87 -13.97 -11.75
CA ASP A 182 6.97 -14.85 -12.20
C ASP A 182 8.31 -14.11 -12.34
N ALA A 183 8.30 -12.78 -12.41
CA ALA A 183 9.51 -11.97 -12.44
C ALA A 183 10.08 -11.68 -11.05
N TYR A 184 9.27 -11.69 -10.00
CA TYR A 184 9.75 -11.41 -8.64
C TYR A 184 10.61 -12.57 -8.14
N GLY A 185 11.90 -12.28 -7.94
CA GLY A 185 12.93 -13.24 -7.54
C GLY A 185 13.90 -13.68 -8.59
N LYS A 186 13.69 -13.21 -9.82
CA LYS A 186 14.74 -13.26 -10.82
C LYS A 186 15.83 -12.26 -10.44
N ASN A 187 17.08 -12.64 -10.69
CA ASN A 187 18.20 -11.72 -10.61
C ASN A 187 18.17 -10.71 -11.78
N LEU A 188 19.07 -9.72 -11.76
CA LEU A 188 19.07 -8.64 -12.75
C LEU A 188 19.29 -9.15 -14.19
N ASP A 189 20.12 -10.19 -14.37
CA ASP A 189 20.41 -10.75 -15.68
C ASP A 189 19.18 -11.48 -16.24
N GLU A 190 18.50 -12.27 -15.39
CA GLU A 190 17.24 -12.95 -15.70
C GLU A 190 16.09 -11.98 -16.02
N LEU A 191 16.08 -10.79 -15.40
CA LEU A 191 15.09 -9.74 -15.65
C LEU A 191 15.36 -8.97 -16.96
N THR A 192 16.62 -8.81 -17.33
CA THR A 192 17.03 -8.03 -18.51
C THR A 192 17.28 -8.88 -19.74
N GLY A 193 17.14 -10.21 -19.64
CA GLY A 193 17.36 -11.14 -20.73
C GLY A 193 18.83 -11.29 -21.10
N GLY A 194 19.75 -10.96 -20.19
CA GLY A 194 21.17 -11.21 -20.35
C GLY A 194 21.44 -12.70 -20.18
N GLU A 195 21.97 -13.35 -21.23
CA GLU A 195 22.58 -14.67 -21.06
C GLU A 195 23.83 -14.53 -20.17
N PRO A 196 24.11 -15.51 -19.30
CA PRO A 196 25.33 -15.53 -18.48
C PRO A 196 26.62 -15.62 -19.29
#